data_AF-A0A4R5KH27-F1
#
_entry.id   AF-A0A4R5KH27-F1
#
_cell.length_a   1.000
_cell.length_b   1.000
_cell.length_c   1.000
_cell.angle_alpha   90.00
_cell.angle_beta   90.00
_cell.angle_gamma   90.00
#
_symmetry.space_group_name_H-M   'P 1'
#
loop_
_entity.id
_entity.type
_entity.pdbx_description
1 polymer ?
#
loop_
_entity_poly.entity_id
_entity_poly.type
_entity_poly.pdbx_seq_one_letter_code
_entity_poly.pdbx_strand_id
1 'polypeptide(L)'
;MASINELIDAITQVLLEEKAYDIPTVCTKYGLESGDESEAFSSRRVYVQKRLKGKDQLFLLDLAKRIIDDYGTKANSLSKLVLRLSPTGFYTISEITRRNIMDELHARNNIPGKYDLVDFLNRVWDLDSMPSTDSRFKTASGDIWQHMINNSDWDEVYLYEKYLELMIAPDEVFIKFLEQVVHPLVRQQEDQDEYIEFINKHLVNDGYKFTLAENISGFPVYRIDKVLDGVKGNVKNLIFAAVGQKPEIVISDSINNDIRIVKHEENCLVYDHTIPNTGLYWADLVVWWADRNGIPEPNRETEKQLYWRLYQTLASQPEKLLFKSYFKYFKELFDKNFPALVPQVYLHYDPYTIRQRAGKAYLSRQRMDFLLLFSNKQRIVLEVDGKQHYSDDDVSSPKKYAEMVQADRELKLNGYEVYRFGGYELMNEEIGAIVIKEFFEGLFKKHGVKPS
;
A
#
# COMPACT_ATOMS: atom_id res chain seq x y z
N MET A 1 6.61 0.83 -31.72
CA MET A 1 5.55 1.29 -30.79
C MET A 1 4.27 0.63 -31.21
N ALA A 2 3.58 -0.05 -30.30
CA ALA A 2 2.28 -0.66 -30.57
C ALA A 2 1.29 0.41 -31.04
N SER A 3 0.56 0.15 -32.12
CA SER A 3 -0.40 1.13 -32.63
C SER A 3 -1.71 1.14 -31.82
N ILE A 4 -2.42 2.28 -31.79
CA ILE A 4 -3.81 2.37 -31.25
C ILE A 4 -4.70 1.26 -31.83
N ASN A 5 -4.45 0.84 -33.08
CA ASN A 5 -5.18 -0.24 -33.73
C ASN A 5 -4.95 -1.61 -33.06
N GLU A 6 -3.74 -1.88 -32.57
CA GLU A 6 -3.47 -3.12 -31.82
C GLU A 6 -4.31 -3.19 -30.53
N LEU A 7 -4.47 -2.05 -29.84
CA LEU A 7 -5.30 -1.96 -28.63
C LEU A 7 -6.78 -2.16 -28.95
N ILE A 8 -7.27 -1.55 -30.03
CA ILE A 8 -8.64 -1.74 -30.52
C ILE A 8 -8.89 -3.22 -30.87
N ASP A 9 -7.96 -3.86 -31.58
CA ASP A 9 -8.08 -5.26 -31.96
C ASP A 9 -8.06 -6.18 -30.74
N ALA A 10 -7.17 -5.95 -29.78
CA ALA A 10 -7.10 -6.75 -28.56
C ALA A 10 -8.39 -6.61 -27.71
N ILE A 11 -8.90 -5.39 -27.52
CA ILE A 11 -10.19 -5.15 -26.85
C ILE A 11 -11.31 -5.90 -27.58
N THR A 12 -11.32 -5.80 -28.91
CA THR A 12 -12.33 -6.48 -29.73
C THR A 12 -12.29 -7.99 -29.54
N GLN A 13 -11.10 -8.61 -29.51
CA GLN A 13 -10.98 -10.06 -29.35
C GLN A 13 -11.54 -10.55 -28.02
N VAL A 14 -11.29 -9.83 -26.92
CA VAL A 14 -11.86 -10.21 -25.61
C VAL A 14 -13.37 -10.13 -25.63
N LEU A 15 -13.94 -9.04 -26.16
CA LEU A 15 -15.40 -8.86 -26.22
C LEU A 15 -16.09 -9.86 -27.17
N LEU A 16 -15.37 -10.46 -28.13
CA LEU A 16 -15.93 -11.48 -29.03
C LEU A 16 -16.19 -12.84 -28.37
N GLU A 17 -15.73 -13.05 -27.14
CA GLU A 17 -16.15 -14.21 -26.33
C GLU A 17 -17.65 -14.19 -26.01
N GLU A 18 -18.27 -13.01 -25.98
CA GLU A 18 -19.69 -12.84 -25.70
C GLU A 18 -20.58 -13.21 -26.88
N LYS A 19 -21.79 -13.68 -26.58
CA LYS A 19 -22.77 -14.03 -27.62
C LYS A 19 -23.26 -12.79 -28.35
N ALA A 20 -23.63 -12.95 -29.63
CA ALA A 20 -23.97 -11.83 -30.50
C ALA A 20 -25.10 -10.92 -29.97
N TYR A 21 -26.08 -11.49 -29.26
CA TYR A 21 -27.18 -10.74 -28.66
C TYR A 21 -26.77 -10.00 -27.37
N ASP A 22 -25.67 -10.38 -26.72
CA ASP A 22 -25.18 -9.73 -25.49
C ASP A 22 -24.22 -8.57 -25.81
N ILE A 23 -23.59 -8.56 -26.99
CA ILE A 23 -22.60 -7.57 -27.42
C ILE A 23 -23.09 -6.11 -27.27
N PRO A 24 -24.33 -5.74 -27.67
CA PRO A 24 -24.82 -4.36 -27.48
C PRO A 24 -24.89 -3.95 -26.00
N THR A 25 -25.36 -4.84 -25.13
CA THR A 25 -25.45 -4.62 -23.68
C THR A 25 -24.07 -4.49 -23.06
N VAL A 26 -23.13 -5.36 -23.45
CA VAL A 26 -21.74 -5.33 -22.98
C VAL A 26 -21.03 -4.04 -23.42
N CYS A 27 -21.21 -3.60 -24.67
CA CYS A 27 -20.67 -2.32 -25.13
C CYS A 27 -21.22 -1.14 -24.31
N THR A 28 -22.52 -1.16 -24.00
CA THR A 28 -23.17 -0.12 -23.18
C THR A 28 -22.65 -0.14 -21.74
N LYS A 29 -22.43 -1.32 -21.14
CA LYS A 29 -21.81 -1.47 -19.80
C LYS A 29 -20.47 -0.73 -19.73
N TYR A 30 -19.69 -0.78 -20.81
CA TYR A 30 -18.39 -0.13 -20.87
C TYR A 30 -18.42 1.35 -21.29
N GLY A 31 -19.59 1.93 -21.51
CA GLY A 31 -19.75 3.33 -21.91
C GLY A 31 -19.48 3.57 -23.40
N LEU A 32 -19.55 2.52 -24.23
CA LEU A 32 -19.55 2.64 -25.69
C LEU A 32 -20.97 2.95 -26.17
N GLU A 33 -21.06 3.61 -27.33
CA GLU A 33 -22.34 3.98 -27.94
C GLU A 33 -23.21 2.76 -28.23
N SER A 34 -24.52 2.88 -27.99
CA SER A 34 -25.47 1.84 -28.33
C SER A 34 -25.64 1.71 -29.85
N GLY A 35 -26.14 0.57 -30.31
CA GLY A 35 -26.67 0.44 -31.67
C GLY A 35 -27.71 -0.66 -31.76
N ASP A 36 -28.10 -0.97 -32.98
CA ASP A 36 -29.13 -1.96 -33.25
C ASP A 36 -28.57 -3.39 -33.13
N GLU A 37 -29.34 -4.29 -32.51
CA GLU A 37 -29.01 -5.72 -32.43
C GLU A 37 -28.74 -6.31 -33.81
N SER A 38 -29.47 -5.83 -34.84
CA SER A 38 -29.28 -6.25 -36.24
C SER A 38 -27.85 -5.98 -36.75
N GLU A 39 -27.20 -4.91 -36.28
CA GLU A 39 -25.80 -4.56 -36.63
C GLU A 39 -24.83 -5.57 -36.00
N ALA A 40 -25.03 -5.94 -34.73
CA ALA A 40 -24.20 -6.91 -34.02
C ALA A 40 -24.31 -8.33 -34.59
N PHE A 41 -25.52 -8.72 -35.03
CA PHE A 41 -25.75 -10.01 -35.70
C PHE A 41 -25.06 -10.10 -37.06
N SER A 42 -24.90 -8.99 -37.78
CA SER A 42 -24.22 -8.97 -39.07
C SER A 42 -22.70 -9.21 -38.94
N SER A 43 -22.05 -8.57 -37.96
CA SER A 43 -20.67 -8.84 -37.59
C SER A 43 -20.33 -8.21 -36.23
N ARG A 44 -20.20 -9.06 -35.21
CA ARG A 44 -19.79 -8.65 -33.85
C ARG A 44 -18.48 -7.86 -33.87
N ARG A 45 -17.52 -8.27 -34.72
CA ARG A 45 -16.20 -7.62 -34.82
C ARG A 45 -16.34 -6.19 -35.32
N VAL A 46 -17.07 -6.00 -36.41
CA VAL A 46 -17.28 -4.67 -37.02
C VAL A 46 -18.06 -3.78 -36.07
N TYR A 47 -19.08 -4.34 -35.40
CA TYR A 47 -19.88 -3.62 -34.40
C TYR A 47 -19.00 -3.02 -33.29
N VAL A 48 -18.11 -3.82 -32.70
CA VAL A 48 -17.21 -3.39 -31.63
C VAL A 48 -16.15 -2.41 -32.16
N GLN A 49 -15.45 -2.75 -33.25
CA GLN A 49 -14.41 -1.89 -33.82
C GLN A 49 -14.94 -0.50 -34.20
N LYS A 50 -16.16 -0.41 -34.76
CA LYS A 50 -16.78 0.87 -35.14
C LYS A 50 -16.95 1.81 -33.94
N ARG A 51 -17.21 1.27 -32.75
CA ARG A 51 -17.41 2.02 -31.50
C ARG A 51 -16.12 2.40 -30.80
N LEU A 52 -15.07 1.61 -31.02
CA LEU A 52 -13.73 1.89 -30.52
C LEU A 52 -12.96 2.88 -31.42
N LYS A 53 -13.27 2.89 -32.72
CA LYS A 53 -12.60 3.75 -33.70
C LYS A 53 -12.87 5.22 -33.40
N GLY A 54 -11.81 6.02 -33.36
CA GLY A 54 -11.88 7.46 -33.09
C GLY A 54 -11.87 7.83 -31.61
N LYS A 55 -11.87 6.86 -30.69
CA LYS A 55 -11.58 7.10 -29.27
C LYS A 55 -10.07 7.32 -29.09
N ASP A 56 -9.71 8.17 -28.14
CA ASP A 56 -8.30 8.43 -27.84
C ASP A 56 -7.65 7.28 -27.04
N GLN A 57 -6.32 7.30 -26.98
CA GLN A 57 -5.54 6.25 -26.33
C GLN A 57 -5.81 6.15 -24.83
N LEU A 58 -6.07 7.27 -24.13
CA LEU A 58 -6.33 7.25 -22.68
C LEU A 58 -7.67 6.57 -22.39
N PHE A 59 -8.70 6.88 -23.17
CA PHE A 59 -9.99 6.21 -23.09
C PHE A 59 -9.87 4.70 -23.36
N LEU A 60 -9.14 4.31 -24.42
CA LEU A 60 -8.96 2.90 -24.76
C LEU A 60 -8.16 2.14 -23.70
N LEU A 61 -7.19 2.79 -23.04
CA LEU A 61 -6.44 2.21 -21.92
C LEU A 61 -7.30 2.04 -20.68
N ASP A 62 -8.13 3.04 -20.33
CA ASP A 62 -9.10 2.93 -19.23
C ASP A 62 -10.14 1.83 -19.48
N LEU A 63 -10.66 1.77 -20.70
CA LEU A 63 -11.58 0.74 -21.14
C LEU A 63 -10.95 -0.65 -21.03
N ALA A 64 -9.72 -0.80 -21.54
CA ALA A 64 -9.00 -2.05 -21.46
C ALA A 64 -8.77 -2.50 -20.01
N LYS A 65 -8.46 -1.58 -19.09
CA LYS A 65 -8.36 -1.86 -17.63
C LYS A 65 -9.64 -2.48 -17.10
N ARG A 66 -10.79 -1.84 -17.33
CA ARG A 66 -12.10 -2.34 -16.87
C ARG A 66 -12.46 -3.70 -17.47
N ILE A 67 -12.14 -3.92 -18.75
CA ILE A 67 -12.35 -5.22 -19.41
C ILE A 67 -11.45 -6.29 -18.80
N ILE A 68 -10.19 -5.98 -18.52
CA ILE A 68 -9.27 -6.94 -17.89
C ILE A 68 -9.77 -7.34 -16.51
N ASP A 69 -10.24 -6.39 -15.69
CA ASP A 69 -10.79 -6.67 -14.35
C ASP A 69 -12.03 -7.58 -14.42
N ASP A 70 -12.89 -7.40 -15.42
CA ASP A 70 -14.12 -8.20 -15.58
C ASP A 70 -13.85 -9.61 -16.15
N TYR A 71 -12.87 -9.76 -17.06
CA TYR A 71 -12.62 -11.00 -17.80
C TYR A 71 -11.43 -11.83 -17.26
N GLY A 72 -10.61 -11.25 -16.36
CA GLY A 72 -9.50 -11.93 -15.69
C GLY A 72 -8.54 -12.61 -16.67
N THR A 73 -8.32 -13.92 -16.48
CA THR A 73 -7.38 -14.72 -17.29
C THR A 73 -7.74 -14.77 -18.79
N LYS A 74 -9.01 -14.57 -19.16
CA LYS A 74 -9.43 -14.53 -20.57
C LYS A 74 -8.93 -13.28 -21.30
N ALA A 75 -8.68 -12.19 -20.57
CA ALA A 75 -8.14 -10.97 -21.13
C ALA A 75 -6.60 -10.92 -21.12
N ASN A 76 -5.90 -12.04 -20.88
CA ASN A 76 -4.43 -12.04 -20.69
C ASN A 76 -3.66 -11.38 -21.85
N SER A 77 -4.06 -11.64 -23.10
CA SER A 77 -3.45 -10.99 -24.28
C SER A 77 -3.65 -9.47 -24.30
N LEU A 78 -4.81 -8.99 -23.84
CA LEU A 78 -5.09 -7.56 -23.68
C LEU A 78 -4.27 -6.97 -22.53
N SER A 79 -4.16 -7.66 -21.39
CA SER A 79 -3.33 -7.26 -20.24
C SER A 79 -1.88 -7.05 -20.62
N LYS A 80 -1.29 -8.00 -21.34
CA LYS A 80 0.09 -7.92 -21.84
C LYS A 80 0.30 -6.70 -22.75
N LEU A 81 -0.64 -6.46 -23.66
CA LEU A 81 -0.57 -5.33 -24.57
C LEU A 81 -0.69 -3.98 -23.83
N VAL A 82 -1.61 -3.88 -22.88
CA VAL A 82 -1.79 -2.68 -22.06
C VAL A 82 -0.57 -2.41 -21.21
N LEU A 83 0.07 -3.43 -20.62
CA LEU A 83 1.30 -3.24 -19.86
C LEU A 83 2.43 -2.69 -20.73
N ARG A 84 2.60 -3.19 -21.95
CA ARG A 84 3.59 -2.67 -22.91
C ARG A 84 3.32 -1.20 -23.27
N LEU A 85 2.06 -0.79 -23.29
CA LEU A 85 1.61 0.56 -23.66
C LEU A 85 1.62 1.55 -22.50
N SER A 86 1.36 1.09 -21.28
CA SER A 86 1.25 1.88 -20.05
C SER A 86 1.80 1.08 -18.86
N PRO A 87 3.14 0.95 -18.75
CA PRO A 87 3.77 0.18 -17.69
C PRO A 87 3.51 0.77 -16.29
N THR A 88 3.20 2.07 -16.21
CA THR A 88 2.80 2.73 -14.97
C THR A 88 1.30 2.57 -14.70
N GLY A 89 0.95 1.98 -13.54
CA GLY A 89 -0.40 2.05 -12.97
C GLY A 89 -1.43 1.07 -13.56
N PHE A 90 -1.01 -0.08 -14.10
CA PHE A 90 -1.91 -1.18 -14.43
C PHE A 90 -1.89 -2.28 -13.35
N TYR A 91 -0.69 -2.70 -12.94
CA TYR A 91 -0.51 -3.60 -11.82
C TYR A 91 -0.31 -2.85 -10.52
N THR A 92 -0.88 -3.41 -9.46
CA THR A 92 -0.67 -2.97 -8.09
C THR A 92 0.64 -3.50 -7.52
N ILE A 93 1.15 -4.64 -8.03
CA ILE A 93 2.50 -5.14 -7.74
C ILE A 93 3.44 -4.63 -8.83
N SER A 94 4.43 -3.84 -8.43
CA SER A 94 5.38 -3.18 -9.32
C SER A 94 6.32 -4.18 -10.02
N GLU A 95 6.84 -3.80 -11.19
CA GLU A 95 7.84 -4.62 -11.90
C GLU A 95 9.10 -4.86 -11.05
N ILE A 96 9.51 -3.87 -10.25
CA ILE A 96 10.66 -3.97 -9.34
C ILE A 96 10.42 -5.07 -8.30
N THR A 97 9.26 -5.06 -7.64
CA THR A 97 8.88 -6.10 -6.66
C THR A 97 8.85 -7.48 -7.31
N ARG A 98 8.26 -7.61 -8.50
CA ARG A 98 8.22 -8.88 -9.25
C ARG A 98 9.62 -9.41 -9.54
N ARG A 99 10.53 -8.55 -10.02
CA ARG A 99 11.92 -8.93 -10.34
C ARG A 99 12.67 -9.38 -9.10
N ASN A 100 12.62 -8.59 -8.03
CA ASN A 100 13.30 -8.93 -6.79
C ASN A 100 12.83 -10.27 -6.21
N ILE A 101 11.52 -10.56 -6.28
CA ILE A 101 10.97 -11.85 -5.85
C ILE A 101 11.48 -12.99 -6.73
N MET A 102 11.45 -12.83 -8.06
CA MET A 102 11.92 -13.86 -8.99
C MET A 102 13.42 -14.12 -8.86
N ASP A 103 14.24 -13.09 -8.67
CA ASP A 103 15.68 -13.24 -8.43
C ASP A 103 15.96 -14.10 -7.18
N GLU A 104 15.21 -13.87 -6.10
CA GLU A 104 15.32 -14.66 -4.87
C GLU A 104 14.81 -16.12 -5.03
N LEU A 105 13.82 -16.34 -5.89
CA LEU A 105 13.31 -17.67 -6.22
C LEU A 105 14.31 -18.44 -7.07
N HIS A 106 14.85 -17.84 -8.13
CA HIS A 106 15.85 -18.45 -9.00
C HIS A 106 17.15 -18.77 -8.25
N ALA A 107 17.58 -17.90 -7.33
CA ALA A 107 18.76 -18.16 -6.50
C ALA A 107 18.65 -19.42 -5.64
N ARG A 108 17.42 -19.83 -5.28
CA ARG A 108 17.14 -21.04 -4.49
C ARG A 108 16.97 -22.30 -5.34
N ASN A 109 16.72 -22.15 -6.64
CA ASN A 109 16.61 -23.23 -7.62
C ASN A 109 15.71 -24.39 -7.16
N ASN A 110 14.56 -24.06 -6.55
CA ASN A 110 13.65 -25.04 -5.97
C ASN A 110 12.18 -24.57 -6.04
N ILE A 111 11.79 -23.85 -7.09
CA ILE A 111 10.43 -23.32 -7.25
C ILE A 111 9.35 -24.43 -7.16
N PRO A 112 9.49 -25.60 -7.82
CA PRO A 112 8.48 -26.67 -7.79
C PRO A 112 8.38 -27.44 -6.47
N GLY A 113 9.32 -27.27 -5.54
CA GLY A 113 9.35 -28.00 -4.27
C GLY A 113 9.36 -29.52 -4.48
N LYS A 114 8.38 -30.24 -3.90
CA LYS A 114 8.26 -31.70 -4.05
C LYS A 114 7.53 -32.16 -5.32
N TYR A 115 6.98 -31.24 -6.10
CA TYR A 115 6.32 -31.55 -7.37
C TYR A 115 7.36 -31.60 -8.51
N ASP A 116 7.06 -32.37 -9.56
CA ASP A 116 7.77 -32.15 -10.83
C ASP A 116 7.33 -30.82 -11.46
N LEU A 117 8.14 -30.35 -12.40
CA LEU A 117 7.95 -29.03 -13.02
C LEU A 117 6.57 -28.90 -13.70
N VAL A 118 6.14 -29.90 -14.47
CA VAL A 118 4.90 -29.81 -15.25
C VAL A 118 3.68 -29.85 -14.31
N ASP A 119 3.70 -30.76 -13.34
CA ASP A 119 2.64 -30.87 -12.35
C ASP A 119 2.55 -29.62 -11.47
N PHE A 120 3.68 -29.00 -11.11
CA PHE A 120 3.70 -27.72 -10.39
C PHE A 120 3.07 -26.60 -11.24
N LEU A 121 3.51 -26.44 -12.48
CA LEU A 121 3.01 -25.37 -13.37
C LEU A 121 1.51 -25.53 -13.65
N ASN A 122 1.00 -26.76 -13.77
CA ASN A 122 -0.43 -27.03 -13.94
C ASN A 122 -1.30 -26.59 -12.74
N ARG A 123 -0.70 -26.29 -11.58
CA ARG A 123 -1.42 -25.68 -10.45
C ARG A 123 -1.73 -24.20 -10.69
N VAL A 124 -0.96 -23.54 -11.56
CA VAL A 124 -1.07 -22.11 -11.86
C VAL A 124 -1.75 -21.91 -13.21
N TRP A 125 -1.30 -22.61 -14.24
CA TRP A 125 -1.79 -22.55 -15.63
C TRP A 125 -2.52 -23.82 -16.04
N ASP A 126 -3.44 -23.72 -17.00
CA ASP A 126 -3.95 -24.90 -17.72
C ASP A 126 -3.10 -25.12 -18.97
N LEU A 127 -1.97 -25.84 -18.81
CA LEU A 127 -0.95 -25.98 -19.86
C LEU A 127 -1.44 -26.78 -21.07
N ASP A 128 -2.44 -27.64 -20.89
CA ASP A 128 -3.01 -28.46 -21.97
C ASP A 128 -4.00 -27.66 -22.83
N SER A 129 -4.63 -26.63 -22.27
CA SER A 129 -5.46 -25.69 -23.02
C SER A 129 -4.65 -24.57 -23.68
N MET A 130 -3.41 -24.34 -23.24
CA MET A 130 -2.52 -23.33 -23.83
C MET A 130 -1.88 -23.85 -25.14
N PRO A 131 -1.86 -23.04 -26.22
CA PRO A 131 -1.25 -23.44 -27.48
C PRO A 131 0.27 -23.54 -27.34
N SER A 132 0.85 -24.49 -28.08
CA SER A 132 2.30 -24.60 -28.26
C SER A 132 2.86 -23.44 -29.09
N THR A 133 4.09 -23.03 -28.79
CA THR A 133 4.90 -22.11 -29.61
C THR A 133 5.78 -22.83 -30.62
N ASP A 134 5.88 -24.15 -30.52
CA ASP A 134 6.57 -25.03 -31.44
C ASP A 134 5.57 -25.84 -32.26
N SER A 135 5.53 -25.59 -33.56
CA SER A 135 4.63 -26.27 -34.51
C SER A 135 4.63 -27.81 -34.45
N ARG A 136 5.64 -28.44 -33.85
CA ARG A 136 5.73 -29.90 -33.64
C ARG A 136 4.81 -30.41 -32.53
N PHE A 137 4.43 -29.56 -31.58
CA PHE A 137 3.59 -29.92 -30.43
C PHE A 137 2.23 -29.23 -30.49
N LYS A 138 1.31 -29.68 -29.64
CA LYS A 138 -0.06 -29.16 -29.60
C LYS A 138 -0.29 -28.20 -28.44
N THR A 139 0.34 -28.46 -27.30
CA THR A 139 0.04 -27.81 -26.03
C THR A 139 1.30 -27.25 -25.40
N ALA A 140 1.14 -26.28 -24.51
CA ALA A 140 2.27 -25.74 -23.76
C ALA A 140 2.91 -26.78 -22.83
N SER A 141 2.13 -27.74 -22.33
CA SER A 141 2.64 -28.89 -21.58
C SER A 141 3.66 -29.70 -22.40
N GLY A 142 3.37 -29.91 -23.69
CA GLY A 142 4.28 -30.59 -24.62
C GLY A 142 5.59 -29.83 -24.85
N ASP A 143 5.52 -28.52 -25.05
CA ASP A 143 6.71 -27.66 -25.21
C ASP A 143 7.60 -27.74 -23.97
N ILE A 144 7.02 -27.53 -22.79
CA ILE A 144 7.75 -27.48 -21.52
C ILE A 144 8.40 -28.84 -21.24
N TRP A 145 7.67 -29.94 -21.40
CA TRP A 145 8.24 -31.28 -21.20
C TRP A 145 9.40 -31.53 -22.18
N GLN A 146 9.22 -31.20 -23.46
CA GLN A 146 10.26 -31.43 -24.45
C GLN A 146 11.52 -30.60 -24.16
N HIS A 147 11.36 -29.31 -23.84
CA HIS A 147 12.47 -28.39 -23.76
C HIS A 147 13.14 -28.32 -22.38
N MET A 148 12.38 -28.44 -21.30
CA MET A 148 12.95 -28.44 -19.93
C MET A 148 13.46 -29.82 -19.53
N ILE A 149 12.73 -30.90 -19.90
CA ILE A 149 12.97 -32.25 -19.35
C ILE A 149 13.70 -33.15 -20.35
N ASN A 150 13.20 -33.27 -21.59
CA ASN A 150 13.78 -34.20 -22.57
C ASN A 150 15.07 -33.68 -23.19
N ASN A 151 15.12 -32.39 -23.53
CA ASN A 151 16.28 -31.74 -24.15
C ASN A 151 17.15 -30.94 -23.18
N SER A 152 16.52 -30.34 -22.15
CA SER A 152 17.15 -29.39 -21.23
C SER A 152 17.81 -28.20 -21.96
N ASP A 153 17.15 -27.68 -23.01
CA ASP A 153 17.61 -26.54 -23.82
C ASP A 153 16.94 -25.21 -23.44
N TRP A 154 16.00 -25.23 -22.48
CA TRP A 154 15.45 -24.04 -21.82
C TRP A 154 15.95 -23.96 -20.37
N ASP A 155 16.18 -22.74 -19.89
CA ASP A 155 16.43 -22.45 -18.48
C ASP A 155 15.16 -21.88 -17.79
N GLU A 156 15.20 -21.77 -16.46
CA GLU A 156 14.07 -21.23 -15.70
C GLU A 156 13.73 -19.78 -16.10
N VAL A 157 14.74 -18.96 -16.38
CA VAL A 157 14.52 -17.55 -16.76
C VAL A 157 13.75 -17.47 -18.08
N TYR A 158 14.14 -18.26 -19.08
CA TYR A 158 13.41 -18.37 -20.34
C TYR A 158 12.00 -18.89 -20.11
N LEU A 159 11.84 -19.97 -19.34
CA LEU A 159 10.52 -20.56 -19.05
C LEU A 159 9.58 -19.54 -18.39
N TYR A 160 9.98 -18.92 -17.29
CA TYR A 160 9.10 -18.04 -16.52
C TYR A 160 8.97 -16.66 -17.14
N GLU A 161 10.06 -16.05 -17.63
CA GLU A 161 10.01 -14.68 -18.15
C GLU A 161 9.61 -14.58 -19.62
N LYS A 162 10.02 -15.54 -20.46
CA LYS A 162 9.79 -15.47 -21.92
C LYS A 162 8.62 -16.33 -22.37
N TYR A 163 8.57 -17.58 -21.93
CA TYR A 163 7.55 -18.52 -22.40
C TYR A 163 6.21 -18.33 -21.67
N LEU A 164 6.23 -18.31 -20.34
CA LEU A 164 5.04 -18.06 -19.51
C LEU A 164 4.74 -16.57 -19.33
N GLU A 165 5.71 -15.71 -19.66
CA GLU A 165 5.59 -14.24 -19.58
C GLU A 165 5.13 -13.74 -18.20
N LEU A 166 5.56 -14.42 -17.13
CA LEU A 166 5.12 -14.19 -15.75
C LEU A 166 5.35 -12.75 -15.28
N MET A 167 6.44 -12.12 -15.74
CA MET A 167 6.82 -10.75 -15.39
C MET A 167 5.80 -9.71 -15.86
N ILE A 168 5.06 -10.03 -16.92
CA ILE A 168 4.07 -9.15 -17.54
C ILE A 168 2.65 -9.70 -17.41
N ALA A 169 2.45 -10.73 -16.59
CA ALA A 169 1.16 -11.34 -16.35
C ALA A 169 0.31 -10.51 -15.35
N PRO A 170 -1.03 -10.60 -15.42
CA PRO A 170 -1.93 -10.04 -14.41
C PRO A 170 -1.50 -10.30 -12.96
N ASP A 171 -1.75 -9.35 -12.05
CA ASP A 171 -1.45 -9.52 -10.62
C ASP A 171 -2.06 -10.81 -10.07
N GLU A 172 -3.26 -11.17 -10.49
CA GLU A 172 -3.94 -12.41 -10.12
C GLU A 172 -3.13 -13.67 -10.49
N VAL A 173 -2.51 -13.69 -11.68
CA VAL A 173 -1.69 -14.81 -12.14
C VAL A 173 -0.38 -14.86 -11.36
N PHE A 174 0.25 -13.70 -11.15
CA PHE A 174 1.50 -13.61 -10.38
C PHE A 174 1.29 -14.00 -8.90
N ILE A 175 0.21 -13.53 -8.29
CA ILE A 175 -0.21 -13.90 -6.93
C ILE A 175 -0.47 -15.40 -6.86
N LYS A 176 -1.29 -15.95 -7.77
CA LYS A 176 -1.58 -17.39 -7.80
C LYS A 176 -0.29 -18.20 -7.92
N PHE A 177 0.66 -17.77 -8.74
CA PHE A 177 1.97 -18.41 -8.84
C PHE A 177 2.68 -18.44 -7.48
N LEU A 178 2.83 -17.30 -6.81
CA LEU A 178 3.48 -17.22 -5.49
C LEU A 178 2.76 -18.04 -4.42
N GLU A 179 1.42 -18.03 -4.41
CA GLU A 179 0.62 -18.87 -3.52
C GLU A 179 0.86 -20.37 -3.75
N GLN A 180 1.06 -20.80 -5.00
CA GLN A 180 1.42 -22.19 -5.28
C GLN A 180 2.84 -22.52 -4.83
N VAL A 181 3.81 -21.60 -4.96
CA VAL A 181 5.19 -21.81 -4.49
C VAL A 181 5.25 -22.14 -3.00
N VAL A 182 4.37 -21.53 -2.20
CA VAL A 182 4.30 -21.73 -0.74
C VAL A 182 3.21 -22.72 -0.31
N HIS A 183 2.50 -23.35 -1.25
CA HIS A 183 1.39 -24.24 -0.90
C HIS A 183 1.89 -25.48 -0.14
N PRO A 184 1.17 -26.02 0.87
CA PRO A 184 1.63 -27.20 1.65
C PRO A 184 1.71 -28.51 0.83
N LEU A 185 1.05 -28.56 -0.33
CA LEU A 185 1.28 -29.61 -1.32
C LEU A 185 2.59 -29.42 -2.08
N VAL A 186 3.13 -28.22 -2.22
CA VAL A 186 4.39 -27.99 -2.93
C VAL A 186 5.57 -28.10 -1.97
N ARG A 187 5.40 -27.68 -0.71
CA ARG A 187 6.51 -27.50 0.22
C ARG A 187 6.13 -27.83 1.67
N GLN A 188 7.11 -28.24 2.48
CA GLN A 188 6.92 -28.53 3.91
C GLN A 188 6.92 -27.23 4.72
N GLN A 189 6.42 -27.27 5.96
CA GLN A 189 6.18 -26.08 6.77
C GLN A 189 7.45 -25.24 7.05
N GLU A 190 8.57 -25.89 7.36
CA GLU A 190 9.84 -25.19 7.66
C GLU A 190 10.30 -24.35 6.45
N ASP A 191 10.29 -24.92 5.25
CA ASP A 191 10.64 -24.19 4.04
C ASP A 191 9.51 -23.21 3.62
N GLN A 192 8.24 -23.49 3.96
CA GLN A 192 7.12 -22.60 3.67
C GLN A 192 7.29 -21.25 4.38
N ASP A 193 7.65 -21.27 5.67
CA ASP A 193 7.87 -20.05 6.45
C ASP A 193 9.04 -19.23 5.90
N GLU A 194 10.14 -19.87 5.49
CA GLU A 194 11.28 -19.20 4.84
C GLU A 194 10.84 -18.48 3.55
N TYR A 195 10.07 -19.17 2.69
CA TYR A 195 9.61 -18.60 1.43
C TYR A 195 8.65 -17.43 1.64
N ILE A 196 7.74 -17.56 2.59
CA ILE A 196 6.84 -16.48 2.97
C ILE A 196 7.63 -15.26 3.46
N GLU A 197 8.66 -15.46 4.30
CA GLU A 197 9.45 -14.36 4.85
C GLU A 197 10.13 -13.53 3.75
N PHE A 198 10.87 -14.18 2.84
CA PHE A 198 11.59 -13.43 1.81
C PHE A 198 10.68 -12.85 0.73
N ILE A 199 9.57 -13.52 0.38
CA ILE A 199 8.60 -12.96 -0.56
C ILE A 199 7.91 -11.73 0.05
N ASN A 200 7.51 -11.81 1.33
CA ASN A 200 6.86 -10.68 2.03
C ASN A 200 7.77 -9.46 2.18
N LYS A 201 9.10 -9.66 2.29
CA LYS A 201 10.08 -8.56 2.29
C LYS A 201 9.92 -7.62 1.09
N HIS A 202 9.45 -8.15 -0.05
CA HIS A 202 9.20 -7.36 -1.26
C HIS A 202 7.73 -6.97 -1.41
N LEU A 203 6.78 -7.90 -1.21
CA LEU A 203 5.34 -7.65 -1.38
C LEU A 203 4.81 -6.51 -0.51
N VAL A 204 5.36 -6.35 0.71
CA VAL A 204 4.89 -5.32 1.64
C VAL A 204 5.05 -3.90 1.09
N ASN A 205 6.06 -3.67 0.22
CA ASN A 205 6.32 -2.38 -0.40
C ASN A 205 5.20 -1.97 -1.37
N ASP A 206 4.50 -2.95 -1.94
CA ASP A 206 3.33 -2.75 -2.81
C ASP A 206 2.01 -2.96 -2.04
N GLY A 207 2.09 -3.14 -0.71
CA GLY A 207 0.93 -3.25 0.17
C GLY A 207 0.21 -4.59 0.06
N TYR A 208 0.95 -5.66 -0.19
CA TYR A 208 0.48 -7.05 -0.15
C TYR A 208 1.28 -7.85 0.89
N LYS A 209 0.68 -8.90 1.44
CA LYS A 209 1.40 -9.88 2.26
C LYS A 209 0.69 -11.23 2.21
N PHE A 210 1.44 -12.29 2.45
CA PHE A 210 0.84 -13.57 2.81
C PHE A 210 0.11 -13.49 4.15
N THR A 211 -1.10 -14.02 4.18
CA THR A 211 -1.95 -14.21 5.35
C THR A 211 -2.36 -15.67 5.43
N LEU A 212 -2.50 -16.20 6.64
CA LEU A 212 -3.05 -17.55 6.83
C LEU A 212 -4.52 -17.53 6.42
N ALA A 213 -4.87 -18.22 5.34
CA ALA A 213 -6.23 -18.25 4.82
C ALA A 213 -7.03 -19.40 5.43
N GLU A 214 -6.44 -20.59 5.49
CA GLU A 214 -7.09 -21.80 6.00
C GLU A 214 -6.07 -22.86 6.45
N ASN A 215 -6.55 -23.94 7.05
CA ASN A 215 -5.76 -25.13 7.38
C ASN A 215 -6.39 -26.36 6.72
N ILE A 216 -5.62 -27.04 5.86
CA ILE A 216 -6.05 -28.29 5.20
C ILE A 216 -5.35 -29.45 5.89
N SER A 217 -6.13 -30.30 6.57
CA SER A 217 -5.61 -31.49 7.29
C SER A 217 -4.44 -31.18 8.25
N GLY A 218 -4.47 -30.02 8.90
CA GLY A 218 -3.43 -29.57 9.84
C GLY A 218 -2.27 -28.80 9.20
N PHE A 219 -2.27 -28.62 7.86
CA PHE A 219 -1.26 -27.84 7.16
C PHE A 219 -1.77 -26.44 6.79
N PRO A 220 -1.02 -25.36 7.07
CA PRO A 220 -1.45 -24.01 6.77
C PRO A 220 -1.39 -23.71 5.28
N VAL A 221 -2.45 -23.07 4.78
CA VAL A 221 -2.54 -22.53 3.43
C VAL A 221 -2.57 -21.01 3.51
N TYR A 222 -1.60 -20.38 2.86
CA TYR A 222 -1.47 -18.94 2.82
C TYR A 222 -2.01 -18.38 1.51
N ARG A 223 -2.61 -17.18 1.58
CA ARG A 223 -3.01 -16.39 0.41
C ARG A 223 -2.36 -15.03 0.46
N ILE A 224 -2.16 -14.40 -0.68
CA ILE A 224 -1.68 -13.03 -0.75
C ILE A 224 -2.88 -12.11 -0.70
N ASP A 225 -3.08 -11.50 0.46
CA ASP A 225 -4.07 -10.46 0.62
C ASP A 225 -3.41 -9.10 0.42
N LYS A 226 -4.20 -8.18 -0.14
CA LYS A 226 -3.90 -6.77 0.02
C LYS A 226 -3.88 -6.49 1.51
N VAL A 227 -2.86 -5.78 1.99
CA VAL A 227 -2.81 -5.33 3.37
C VAL A 227 -4.00 -4.38 3.56
N LEU A 228 -5.11 -4.94 4.06
CA LEU A 228 -6.36 -4.25 4.40
C LEU A 228 -6.19 -3.40 5.67
N ASP A 229 -5.14 -3.65 6.44
CA ASP A 229 -4.79 -2.90 7.63
C ASP A 229 -4.02 -1.63 7.26
N GLY A 230 -4.64 -0.49 7.53
CA GLY A 230 -4.01 0.80 7.38
C GLY A 230 -4.96 1.89 6.92
N VAL A 231 -4.54 3.13 7.06
CA VAL A 231 -5.34 4.29 6.71
C VAL A 231 -5.50 4.37 5.20
N LYS A 232 -6.75 4.59 4.73
CA LYS A 232 -7.04 4.71 3.29
C LYS A 232 -6.49 6.03 2.71
N GLY A 233 -5.93 5.96 1.51
CA GLY A 233 -5.41 7.11 0.75
C GLY A 233 -3.98 7.49 1.11
N ASN A 234 -3.42 8.48 0.40
CA ASN A 234 -2.08 9.01 0.66
C ASN A 234 -2.13 10.15 1.69
N VAL A 235 -1.02 10.39 2.40
CA VAL A 235 -0.91 11.58 3.25
C VAL A 235 -0.80 12.81 2.34
N LYS A 236 -1.76 13.73 2.48
CA LYS A 236 -1.80 14.97 1.68
C LYS A 236 -1.23 16.17 2.42
N ASN A 237 -1.55 16.28 3.72
CA ASN A 237 -1.17 17.40 4.57
C ASN A 237 -0.67 16.86 5.91
N LEU A 238 0.44 17.39 6.41
CA LEU A 238 0.94 17.13 7.75
C LEU A 238 1.15 18.46 8.48
N ILE A 239 0.22 18.76 9.39
CA ILE A 239 0.24 19.97 10.22
C ILE A 239 0.50 19.55 11.65
N PHE A 240 1.60 20.03 12.22
CA PHE A 240 2.15 19.48 13.46
C PHE A 240 2.87 20.53 14.29
N ALA A 241 3.45 20.10 15.42
CA ALA A 241 4.16 20.96 16.36
C ALA A 241 3.30 22.17 16.80
N ALA A 242 2.00 21.91 16.96
CA ALA A 242 0.98 22.92 17.23
C ALA A 242 1.00 23.38 18.70
N VAL A 243 1.20 24.68 18.91
CA VAL A 243 1.26 25.33 20.22
C VAL A 243 0.27 26.49 20.28
N GLY A 244 -0.41 26.66 21.41
CA GLY A 244 -1.28 27.83 21.60
C GLY A 244 -2.57 27.75 20.77
N GLN A 245 -2.88 28.83 20.03
CA GLN A 245 -4.15 28.96 19.33
C GLN A 245 -4.18 28.10 18.06
N LYS A 246 -5.35 27.51 17.80
CA LYS A 246 -5.58 26.67 16.62
C LYS A 246 -5.35 27.49 15.32
N PRO A 247 -4.60 26.98 14.33
CA PRO A 247 -4.43 27.63 13.05
C PRO A 247 -5.76 27.79 12.33
N GLU A 248 -5.99 28.91 11.64
CA GLU A 248 -7.16 29.13 10.77
C GLU A 248 -6.80 28.71 9.35
N ILE A 249 -7.36 27.60 8.87
CA ILE A 249 -7.03 26.99 7.59
C ILE A 249 -8.17 27.25 6.61
N VAL A 250 -7.81 27.69 5.40
CA VAL A 250 -8.71 27.78 4.25
C VAL A 250 -8.24 26.84 3.15
N ILE A 251 -9.17 26.38 2.32
CA ILE A 251 -8.85 25.65 1.09
C ILE A 251 -8.74 26.71 -0.01
N SER A 252 -7.52 26.95 -0.50
CA SER A 252 -7.29 27.90 -1.60
C SER A 252 -7.64 27.31 -2.96
N ASP A 253 -7.52 25.98 -3.11
CA ASP A 253 -7.95 25.22 -4.29
C ASP A 253 -8.60 23.91 -3.84
N SER A 254 -9.92 23.78 -4.05
CA SER A 254 -10.67 22.58 -3.64
C SER A 254 -10.48 21.38 -4.57
N ILE A 255 -10.04 21.61 -5.81
CA ILE A 255 -9.80 20.55 -6.79
C ILE A 255 -8.48 19.86 -6.47
N ASN A 256 -7.44 20.66 -6.19
CA ASN A 256 -6.11 20.16 -5.85
C ASN A 256 -5.93 19.88 -4.35
N ASN A 257 -6.89 20.32 -3.52
CA ASN A 257 -6.85 20.22 -2.06
C ASN A 257 -5.68 21.02 -1.44
N ASP A 258 -5.40 22.18 -2.02
CA ASP A 258 -4.38 23.11 -1.52
C ASP A 258 -4.94 23.87 -0.32
N ILE A 259 -4.22 23.82 0.78
CA ILE A 259 -4.57 24.51 2.01
C ILE A 259 -3.67 25.73 2.24
N ARG A 260 -4.21 26.73 2.91
CA ARG A 260 -3.47 27.91 3.37
C ARG A 260 -3.84 28.24 4.80
N ILE A 261 -2.85 28.58 5.63
CA ILE A 261 -3.10 29.10 6.97
C ILE A 261 -3.21 30.62 6.88
N VAL A 262 -4.33 31.19 7.34
CA VAL A 262 -4.61 32.63 7.29
C VAL A 262 -4.45 33.33 8.64
N LYS A 263 -4.44 32.57 9.74
CA LYS A 263 -4.12 33.06 11.09
C LYS A 263 -3.42 31.97 11.91
N HIS A 264 -2.56 32.41 12.83
CA HIS A 264 -1.83 31.55 13.76
C HIS A 264 -0.94 30.52 13.06
N GLU A 265 -0.32 30.92 11.94
CA GLU A 265 0.64 30.08 11.23
C GLU A 265 1.88 29.83 12.08
N GLU A 266 2.34 30.84 12.83
CA GLU A 266 3.48 30.78 13.74
C GLU A 266 3.35 29.68 14.81
N ASN A 267 2.12 29.28 15.10
CA ASN A 267 1.79 28.31 16.13
C ASN A 267 1.96 26.86 15.68
N CYS A 268 2.19 26.59 14.40
CA CYS A 268 2.34 25.23 13.89
C CYS A 268 3.38 25.13 12.77
N LEU A 269 3.63 23.91 12.33
CA LEU A 269 4.48 23.58 11.19
C LEU A 269 3.63 22.86 10.14
N VAL A 270 3.90 23.13 8.87
CA VAL A 270 3.28 22.46 7.72
C VAL A 270 4.39 21.81 6.92
N TYR A 271 4.41 20.49 6.86
CA TYR A 271 5.33 19.75 6.01
C TYR A 271 4.77 19.71 4.58
N ASP A 272 5.53 20.28 3.64
CA ASP A 272 5.15 20.53 2.25
C ASP A 272 5.98 19.71 1.23
N HIS A 273 6.86 18.84 1.71
CA HIS A 273 7.53 17.83 0.88
C HIS A 273 6.63 16.62 0.66
N THR A 274 6.91 15.86 -0.40
CA THR A 274 6.23 14.57 -0.63
C THR A 274 6.64 13.58 0.46
N ILE A 275 5.67 12.90 1.07
CA ILE A 275 5.93 11.83 2.04
C ILE A 275 6.19 10.53 1.28
N PRO A 276 7.38 9.90 1.43
CA PRO A 276 7.69 8.64 0.77
C PRO A 276 6.72 7.51 1.13
N ASN A 277 6.54 6.56 0.21
CA ASN A 277 5.76 5.34 0.48
C ASN A 277 6.38 4.49 1.61
N THR A 278 7.70 4.64 1.83
CA THR A 278 8.48 3.99 2.89
C THR A 278 8.32 4.64 4.27
N GLY A 279 7.46 5.66 4.38
CA GLY A 279 7.25 6.39 5.63
C GLY A 279 8.02 7.70 5.69
N LEU A 280 7.95 8.35 6.86
CA LEU A 280 8.64 9.61 7.15
C LEU A 280 9.76 9.37 8.16
N TYR A 281 11.00 9.60 7.76
CA TYR A 281 12.17 9.51 8.61
C TYR A 281 12.57 10.88 9.18
N TRP A 282 13.35 10.84 10.27
CA TRP A 282 13.91 12.04 10.87
C TRP A 282 14.79 12.82 9.88
N ALA A 283 15.55 12.12 9.04
CA ALA A 283 16.36 12.74 8.00
C ALA A 283 15.51 13.58 7.02
N ASP A 284 14.34 13.09 6.64
CA ASP A 284 13.42 13.82 5.75
C ASP A 284 12.96 15.13 6.40
N LEU A 285 12.61 15.08 7.70
CA LEU A 285 12.23 16.27 8.45
C LEU A 285 13.39 17.26 8.61
N VAL A 286 14.63 16.79 8.76
CA VAL A 286 15.82 17.65 8.87
C VAL A 286 16.12 18.34 7.56
N VAL A 287 16.01 17.63 6.43
CA VAL A 287 16.16 18.21 5.07
C VAL A 287 15.09 19.27 4.85
N TRP A 288 13.82 18.92 5.08
CA TRP A 288 12.70 19.87 4.98
C TRP A 288 12.91 21.11 5.87
N TRP A 289 13.36 20.93 7.11
CA TRP A 289 13.64 22.03 8.02
C TRP A 289 14.79 22.92 7.51
N ALA A 290 15.82 22.33 6.91
CA ALA A 290 16.92 23.07 6.31
C ALA A 290 16.42 23.94 5.16
N ASP A 291 15.66 23.36 4.22
CA ASP A 291 15.12 24.04 3.05
C ASP A 291 14.21 25.22 3.46
N ARG A 292 13.31 24.99 4.42
CA ARG A 292 12.42 26.03 4.96
C ARG A 292 13.17 27.21 5.58
N ASN A 293 14.35 26.97 6.16
CA ASN A 293 15.16 28.00 6.80
C ASN A 293 16.32 28.50 5.91
N GLY A 294 16.37 28.09 4.63
CA GLY A 294 17.41 28.50 3.69
C GLY A 294 18.81 27.99 4.05
N ILE A 295 18.92 26.82 4.69
CA ILE A 295 20.17 26.18 5.09
C ILE A 295 20.60 25.20 3.97
N PRO A 296 21.70 25.45 3.23
CA PRO A 296 22.04 24.68 2.02
C PRO A 296 22.41 23.21 2.30
N GLU A 297 23.05 22.94 3.44
CA GLU A 297 23.45 21.60 3.83
C GLU A 297 23.03 21.34 5.28
N PRO A 298 22.09 20.41 5.53
CA PRO A 298 21.69 20.06 6.88
C PRO A 298 22.86 19.47 7.66
N ASN A 299 23.05 19.94 8.89
CA ASN A 299 24.10 19.46 9.77
C ASN A 299 23.56 19.21 11.18
N ARG A 300 24.44 18.83 12.11
CA ARG A 300 24.06 18.53 13.50
C ARG A 300 23.38 19.70 14.21
N GLU A 301 23.69 20.93 13.84
CA GLU A 301 23.01 22.11 14.41
C GLU A 301 21.59 22.26 13.86
N THR A 302 21.39 21.99 12.56
CA THR A 302 20.05 21.92 11.95
C THR A 302 19.16 20.90 12.67
N GLU A 303 19.71 19.70 12.95
CA GLU A 303 18.98 18.67 13.70
C GLU A 303 18.59 19.14 15.11
N LYS A 304 19.51 19.79 15.83
CA LYS A 304 19.25 20.31 17.18
C LYS A 304 18.17 21.39 17.17
N GLN A 305 18.21 22.31 16.21
CA GLN A 305 17.21 23.36 16.07
C GLN A 305 15.81 22.77 15.89
N LEU A 306 15.68 21.78 15.00
CA LEU A 306 14.41 21.09 14.78
C LEU A 306 13.98 20.33 16.04
N TYR A 307 14.86 19.54 16.65
CA TYR A 307 14.58 18.81 17.88
C TYR A 307 14.02 19.73 18.97
N TRP A 308 14.68 20.87 19.23
CA TRP A 308 14.24 21.81 20.25
C TRP A 308 12.93 22.50 19.88
N ARG A 309 12.74 22.85 18.60
CA ARG A 309 11.48 23.41 18.11
C ARG A 309 10.30 22.45 18.34
N LEU A 310 10.51 21.15 18.18
CA LEU A 310 9.50 20.12 18.43
C LEU A 310 9.30 19.87 19.92
N TYR A 311 10.39 19.75 20.68
CA TYR A 311 10.35 19.51 22.14
C TYR A 311 9.61 20.60 22.91
N GLN A 312 9.75 21.86 22.50
CA GLN A 312 9.06 23.00 23.11
C GLN A 312 7.54 22.96 22.96
N THR A 313 7.02 22.12 22.05
CA THR A 313 5.56 22.01 21.82
C THR A 313 4.85 21.07 22.78
N LEU A 314 5.60 20.23 23.49
CA LEU A 314 5.07 19.20 24.36
C LEU A 314 4.52 19.81 25.65
N ALA A 315 3.25 19.51 25.94
CA ALA A 315 2.48 20.18 26.99
C ALA A 315 2.75 19.62 28.38
N SER A 316 3.05 18.32 28.48
CA SER A 316 3.19 17.61 29.77
C SER A 316 4.59 17.00 29.98
N GLN A 317 4.95 16.75 31.24
CA GLN A 317 6.21 16.06 31.58
C GLN A 317 6.25 14.63 31.02
N PRO A 318 5.17 13.83 31.08
CA PRO A 318 5.09 12.54 30.38
C PRO A 318 5.38 12.59 28.88
N GLU A 319 4.80 13.54 28.15
CA GLU A 319 5.09 13.72 26.71
C GLU A 319 6.57 14.04 26.47
N LYS A 320 7.13 14.94 27.28
CA LYS A 320 8.56 15.31 27.21
C LYS A 320 9.47 14.10 27.48
N LEU A 321 9.11 13.25 28.44
CA LEU A 321 9.84 12.03 28.75
C LEU A 321 9.77 11.03 27.58
N LEU A 322 8.59 10.84 26.98
CA LEU A 322 8.40 10.00 25.79
C LEU A 322 9.30 10.44 24.66
N PHE A 323 9.21 11.71 24.26
CA PHE A 323 9.97 12.25 23.14
C PHE A 323 11.49 12.19 23.40
N LYS A 324 11.94 12.62 24.59
CA LYS A 324 13.36 12.60 24.95
C LYS A 324 13.93 11.18 24.98
N SER A 325 13.20 10.23 25.57
CA SER A 325 13.63 8.83 25.65
C SER A 325 13.67 8.18 24.27
N TYR A 326 12.69 8.46 23.41
CA TYR A 326 12.68 7.98 22.04
C TYR A 326 13.95 8.37 21.27
N PHE A 327 14.31 9.66 21.30
CA PHE A 327 15.56 10.13 20.67
C PHE A 327 16.80 9.53 21.32
N LYS A 328 16.84 9.46 22.65
CA LYS A 328 17.98 8.93 23.40
C LYS A 328 18.31 7.48 23.03
N TYR A 329 17.31 6.61 22.89
CA TYR A 329 17.53 5.19 22.67
C TYR A 329 17.65 4.80 21.20
N PHE A 330 16.96 5.50 20.30
CA PHE A 330 16.77 5.01 18.93
C PHE A 330 17.43 5.85 17.84
N LYS A 331 17.78 7.13 18.09
CA LYS A 331 18.38 7.98 17.04
C LYS A 331 19.71 7.44 16.53
N GLU A 332 20.60 7.03 17.42
CA GLU A 332 21.91 6.48 17.03
C GLU A 332 21.79 5.06 16.46
N LEU A 333 20.88 4.24 17.01
CA LEU A 333 20.67 2.87 16.56
C LEU A 333 20.12 2.79 15.13
N PHE A 334 19.19 3.67 14.77
CA PHE A 334 18.55 3.64 13.46
C PHE A 334 19.16 4.62 12.45
N ASP A 335 20.01 5.56 12.87
CA ASP A 335 20.69 6.56 12.03
C ASP A 335 19.81 7.16 10.91
N LYS A 336 19.98 6.70 9.66
CA LYS A 336 19.25 7.17 8.46
C LYS A 336 17.82 6.63 8.39
N ASN A 337 17.60 5.43 8.93
CA ASN A 337 16.30 4.76 8.99
C ASN A 337 15.48 5.16 10.23
N PHE A 338 15.91 6.19 10.97
CA PHE A 338 15.25 6.59 12.21
C PHE A 338 13.87 7.20 11.94
N PRO A 339 12.75 6.55 12.37
CA PRO A 339 11.41 7.06 12.09
C PRO A 339 11.15 8.42 12.77
N ALA A 340 10.49 9.33 12.05
CA ALA A 340 10.16 10.64 12.59
C ALA A 340 8.98 10.54 13.57
N LEU A 341 9.25 10.70 14.87
CA LEU A 341 8.20 10.87 15.88
C LEU A 341 7.69 12.31 15.84
N VAL A 342 6.54 12.53 15.21
CA VAL A 342 5.99 13.87 14.94
C VAL A 342 5.03 14.29 16.07
N PRO A 343 5.31 15.35 16.85
CA PRO A 343 4.45 15.73 17.97
C PRO A 343 3.33 16.71 17.58
N GLN A 344 2.26 16.72 18.39
CA GLN A 344 1.18 17.72 18.40
C GLN A 344 0.52 17.90 17.01
N VAL A 345 0.00 16.81 16.46
CA VAL A 345 -0.45 16.71 15.05
C VAL A 345 -1.94 16.95 14.91
N TYR A 346 -2.38 17.79 13.97
CA TYR A 346 -3.78 17.91 13.59
C TYR A 346 -4.18 16.78 12.64
N LEU A 347 -4.95 15.82 13.15
CA LEU A 347 -5.49 14.72 12.36
C LEU A 347 -6.90 15.04 11.82
N HIS A 348 -7.65 15.80 12.60
CA HIS A 348 -8.97 16.29 12.22
C HIS A 348 -8.98 17.80 12.32
N TYR A 349 -9.72 18.46 11.44
CA TYR A 349 -9.80 19.91 11.43
C TYR A 349 -11.22 20.38 11.15
N ASP A 350 -11.84 21.00 12.17
CA ASP A 350 -13.12 21.70 12.01
C ASP A 350 -12.88 23.20 11.80
N PRO A 351 -13.10 23.78 10.60
CA PRO A 351 -12.85 25.20 10.39
C PRO A 351 -13.78 26.12 11.19
N TYR A 352 -14.84 25.58 11.82
CA TYR A 352 -15.81 26.36 12.58
C TYR A 352 -15.63 26.21 14.08
N THR A 353 -15.83 27.30 14.80
CA THR A 353 -15.89 27.31 16.26
C THR A 353 -17.17 26.66 16.77
N ILE A 354 -17.15 26.18 18.03
CA ILE A 354 -18.34 25.62 18.70
C ILE A 354 -19.50 26.63 18.71
N ARG A 355 -19.20 27.94 18.85
CA ARG A 355 -20.21 29.01 18.79
C ARG A 355 -20.87 29.08 17.42
N GLN A 356 -20.09 29.01 16.34
CA GLN A 356 -20.62 28.99 14.96
C GLN A 356 -21.46 27.75 14.67
N ARG A 357 -21.26 26.66 15.43
CA ARG A 357 -22.05 25.42 15.32
C ARG A 357 -23.17 25.29 16.36
N ALA A 358 -23.60 26.39 16.97
CA ALA A 358 -24.67 26.40 17.98
C ALA A 358 -24.45 25.37 19.11
N GLY A 359 -23.20 25.18 19.54
CA GLY A 359 -22.84 24.26 20.62
C GLY A 359 -22.54 22.83 20.19
N LYS A 360 -22.67 22.48 18.90
CA LYS A 360 -22.39 21.11 18.41
C LYS A 360 -20.94 20.97 17.94
N ALA A 361 -20.18 20.06 18.58
CA ALA A 361 -18.89 19.62 18.09
C ALA A 361 -19.07 18.43 17.13
N TYR A 362 -18.52 18.51 15.92
CA TYR A 362 -18.59 17.43 14.93
C TYR A 362 -17.31 16.60 14.87
N LEU A 363 -16.17 17.20 15.18
CA LEU A 363 -14.88 16.54 15.28
C LEU A 363 -14.36 16.73 16.70
N SER A 364 -14.56 15.72 17.54
CA SER A 364 -13.91 15.60 18.84
C SER A 364 -12.43 15.25 18.63
N ARG A 365 -11.57 15.64 19.58
CA ARG A 365 -10.13 15.33 19.61
C ARG A 365 -9.41 15.56 18.25
N GLN A 366 -9.25 16.84 17.89
CA GLN A 366 -8.68 17.24 16.61
C GLN A 366 -7.15 17.08 16.52
N ARG A 367 -6.48 17.16 17.67
CA ARG A 367 -5.01 17.09 17.79
C ARG A 367 -4.63 15.83 18.55
N MET A 368 -3.61 15.14 18.06
CA MET A 368 -3.01 13.94 18.66
C MET A 368 -1.62 14.26 19.21
N ASP A 369 -1.20 13.57 20.28
CA ASP A 369 0.08 13.87 20.93
C ASP A 369 1.29 13.52 20.04
N PHE A 370 1.30 12.33 19.42
CA PHE A 370 2.34 11.96 18.47
C PHE A 370 1.82 11.11 17.30
N LEU A 371 2.52 11.21 16.17
CA LEU A 371 2.31 10.42 14.96
C LEU A 371 3.63 9.81 14.49
N LEU A 372 3.59 8.54 14.08
CA LEU A 372 4.61 7.89 13.27
C LEU A 372 3.98 7.46 11.93
N LEU A 373 4.74 7.65 10.86
CA LEU A 373 4.37 7.22 9.51
C LEU A 373 5.41 6.20 9.05
N PHE A 374 5.13 4.90 9.20
CA PHE A 374 5.99 3.85 8.64
C PHE A 374 5.72 3.61 7.15
N SER A 375 4.54 3.99 6.68
CA SER A 375 4.20 4.07 5.26
C SER A 375 2.97 4.94 5.07
N ASN A 376 2.53 5.12 3.82
CA ASN A 376 1.26 5.80 3.53
C ASN A 376 0.04 5.12 4.18
N LYS A 377 0.14 3.82 4.50
CA LYS A 377 -0.95 3.03 5.11
C LYS A 377 -0.73 2.79 6.61
N GLN A 378 0.51 2.56 7.04
CA GLN A 378 0.84 2.29 8.43
C GLN A 378 1.10 3.60 9.17
N ARG A 379 0.04 4.09 9.84
CA ARG A 379 0.06 5.34 10.61
C ARG A 379 -0.24 5.03 12.07
N ILE A 380 0.69 5.38 12.94
CA ILE A 380 0.63 5.05 14.36
C ILE A 380 0.41 6.35 15.11
N VAL A 381 -0.70 6.43 15.84
CA VAL A 381 -1.00 7.52 16.77
C VAL A 381 -0.62 7.07 18.18
N LEU A 382 0.18 7.89 18.85
CA LEU A 382 0.48 7.69 20.27
C LEU A 382 -0.15 8.83 21.07
N GLU A 383 -0.73 8.46 22.20
CA GLU A 383 -1.43 9.36 23.12
C GLU A 383 -0.88 9.18 24.52
N VAL A 384 -0.67 10.28 25.25
CA VAL A 384 -0.19 10.26 26.63
C VAL A 384 -1.32 10.76 27.54
N ASP A 385 -2.05 9.80 28.10
CA ASP A 385 -3.30 10.10 28.77
C ASP A 385 -3.07 10.60 30.22
N GLY A 386 -3.19 11.91 30.42
CA GLY A 386 -3.30 12.53 31.75
C GLY A 386 -4.74 12.59 32.30
N LYS A 387 -4.89 13.08 33.54
CA LYS A 387 -6.18 13.17 34.25
C LYS A 387 -7.28 13.86 33.44
N GLN A 388 -6.91 14.89 32.67
CA GLN A 388 -7.82 15.67 31.83
C GLN A 388 -8.64 14.83 30.83
N HIS A 389 -8.18 13.64 30.48
CA HIS A 389 -8.87 12.74 29.54
C HIS A 389 -10.01 11.94 30.18
N TYR A 390 -10.05 11.82 31.50
CA TYR A 390 -11.04 11.02 32.21
C TYR A 390 -11.56 11.68 33.50
N SER A 391 -11.18 12.92 33.79
CA SER A 391 -11.68 13.70 34.92
C SER A 391 -12.21 15.07 34.52
N ASP A 392 -13.25 15.52 35.22
CA ASP A 392 -13.66 16.92 35.30
C ASP A 392 -13.01 17.48 36.57
N ASP A 393 -12.02 18.36 36.38
CA ASP A 393 -11.08 18.78 37.41
C ASP A 393 -10.40 17.58 38.09
N ASP A 394 -10.67 17.35 39.38
CA ASP A 394 -10.13 16.23 40.16
C ASP A 394 -11.14 15.09 40.37
N VAL A 395 -12.31 15.13 39.71
CA VAL A 395 -13.36 14.11 39.83
C VAL A 395 -13.41 13.28 38.55
N SER A 396 -13.38 11.95 38.67
CA SER A 396 -13.50 11.06 37.52
C SER A 396 -14.84 11.22 36.79
N SER A 397 -14.79 11.21 35.46
CA SER A 397 -15.91 11.48 34.56
C SER A 397 -16.09 10.31 33.59
N PRO A 398 -17.05 9.40 33.85
CA PRO A 398 -17.36 8.29 32.95
C PRO A 398 -17.71 8.75 31.53
N LYS A 399 -18.26 9.96 31.39
CA LYS A 399 -18.57 10.58 30.10
C LYS A 399 -17.31 10.86 29.29
N LYS A 400 -16.31 11.55 29.87
CA LYS A 400 -15.04 11.83 29.20
C LYS A 400 -14.30 10.55 28.81
N TYR A 401 -14.33 9.55 29.70
CA TYR A 401 -13.77 8.23 29.40
C TYR A 401 -14.48 7.58 28.19
N ALA A 402 -15.81 7.61 28.15
CA ALA A 402 -16.60 7.08 27.03
C ALA A 402 -16.29 7.79 25.70
N GLU A 403 -16.17 9.12 25.71
CA GLU A 403 -15.80 9.93 24.54
C GLU A 403 -14.38 9.60 24.05
N MET A 404 -13.44 9.42 24.97
CA MET A 404 -12.06 9.02 24.66
C MET A 404 -12.01 7.65 23.99
N VAL A 405 -12.67 6.63 24.55
CA VAL A 405 -12.65 5.28 23.97
C VAL A 405 -13.45 5.21 22.67
N GLN A 406 -14.44 6.09 22.46
CA GLN A 406 -15.12 6.20 21.18
C GLN A 406 -14.17 6.73 20.10
N ALA A 407 -13.47 7.83 20.36
CA ALA A 407 -12.50 8.39 19.41
C ALA A 407 -11.39 7.38 19.07
N ASP A 408 -10.93 6.60 20.06
CA ASP A 408 -9.97 5.51 19.86
C ASP A 408 -10.47 4.45 18.86
N ARG A 409 -11.72 3.99 19.03
CA ARG A 409 -12.34 3.04 18.10
C ARG A 409 -12.51 3.62 16.70
N GLU A 410 -12.93 4.88 16.59
CA GLU A 410 -13.10 5.54 15.30
C GLU A 410 -11.77 5.64 14.53
N LEU A 411 -10.66 5.95 15.20
CA LEU A 411 -9.33 5.95 14.58
C LEU A 411 -8.92 4.55 14.11
N LYS A 412 -9.11 3.53 14.95
CA LYS A 412 -8.80 2.13 14.60
C LYS A 412 -9.63 1.63 13.43
N LEU A 413 -10.92 1.94 13.39
CA LEU A 413 -11.80 1.60 12.27
C LEU A 413 -11.42 2.34 10.97
N ASN A 414 -10.77 3.50 11.09
CA ASN A 414 -10.16 4.23 9.96
C ASN A 414 -8.76 3.73 9.59
N GLY A 415 -8.27 2.66 10.22
CA GLY A 415 -7.00 2.01 9.91
C GLY A 415 -5.77 2.56 10.62
N TYR A 416 -5.93 3.48 11.58
CA TYR A 416 -4.82 3.92 12.43
C TYR A 416 -4.52 2.86 13.49
N GLU A 417 -3.23 2.66 13.79
CA GLU A 417 -2.85 1.99 15.03
C GLU A 417 -2.78 3.02 16.15
N VAL A 418 -3.53 2.82 17.23
CA VAL A 418 -3.54 3.75 18.37
C VAL A 418 -3.00 3.05 19.60
N TYR A 419 -1.98 3.66 20.21
CA TYR A 419 -1.41 3.22 21.48
C TYR A 419 -1.46 4.36 22.50
N ARG A 420 -1.85 4.03 23.72
CA ARG A 420 -2.03 4.98 24.82
C ARG A 420 -1.06 4.63 25.94
N PHE A 421 -0.32 5.62 26.41
CA PHE A 421 0.44 5.55 27.65
C PHE A 421 -0.38 6.24 28.74
N GLY A 422 -0.68 5.54 29.83
CA GLY A 422 -1.20 6.19 31.02
C GLY A 422 -0.14 7.14 31.56
N GLY A 423 -0.50 8.40 31.83
CA GLY A 423 0.47 9.40 32.32
C GLY A 423 1.17 8.99 33.61
N TYR A 424 0.54 8.12 34.42
CA TYR A 424 1.14 7.53 35.62
C TYR A 424 2.35 6.64 35.32
N GLU A 425 2.35 5.90 34.21
CA GLU A 425 3.46 5.04 33.78
C GLU A 425 4.74 5.84 33.51
N LEU A 426 4.58 7.13 33.21
CA LEU A 426 5.64 8.04 32.79
C LEU A 426 5.95 9.12 33.85
N MET A 427 5.43 8.98 35.08
CA MET A 427 5.72 9.94 36.17
C MET A 427 7.13 9.78 36.74
N ASN A 428 7.64 8.55 36.82
CA ASN A 428 9.01 8.29 37.23
C ASN A 428 9.89 8.22 35.97
N GLU A 429 10.93 9.06 35.89
CA GLU A 429 11.74 9.18 34.67
C GLU A 429 12.49 7.89 34.31
N GLU A 430 13.02 7.16 35.28
CA GLU A 430 13.79 5.94 35.02
C GLU A 430 12.88 4.79 34.57
N ILE A 431 11.79 4.57 35.29
CA ILE A 431 10.80 3.52 34.96
C ILE A 431 10.13 3.85 33.63
N GLY A 432 9.68 5.10 33.46
CA GLY A 432 9.02 5.55 32.23
C GLY A 432 9.94 5.39 31.01
N ALA A 433 11.22 5.73 31.13
CA ALA A 433 12.19 5.54 30.04
C ALA A 433 12.33 4.07 29.61
N ILE A 434 12.27 3.11 30.55
CA ILE A 434 12.29 1.67 30.26
C ILE A 434 11.01 1.25 29.53
N VAL A 435 9.84 1.65 30.03
CA VAL A 435 8.53 1.35 29.39
C VAL A 435 8.50 1.86 27.95
N ILE A 436 8.98 3.09 27.72
CA ILE A 436 9.07 3.70 26.39
C ILE A 436 9.99 2.87 25.49
N LYS A 437 11.18 2.47 25.99
CA LYS A 437 12.15 1.67 25.24
C LYS A 437 11.55 0.32 24.82
N GLU A 438 11.02 -0.44 25.78
CA GLU A 438 10.44 -1.76 25.52
C GLU A 438 9.26 -1.71 24.55
N PHE A 439 8.40 -0.70 24.70
CA PHE A 439 7.28 -0.48 23.77
C PHE A 439 7.78 -0.28 22.34
N PHE A 440 8.74 0.62 22.11
CA PHE A 440 9.22 0.91 20.77
C PHE A 440 10.03 -0.25 20.17
N GLU A 441 10.78 -1.02 20.97
CA GLU A 441 11.41 -2.26 20.51
C GLU A 441 10.36 -3.27 20.00
N GLY A 442 9.26 -3.43 20.74
CA GLY A 442 8.13 -4.25 20.33
C GLY A 442 7.42 -3.71 19.09
N LEU A 443 7.20 -2.39 19.03
CA LEU A 443 6.55 -1.72 17.89
C LEU A 443 7.37 -1.88 16.61
N PHE A 444 8.68 -1.64 16.67
CA PHE A 444 9.57 -1.79 15.52
C PHE A 444 9.66 -3.25 15.07
N LYS A 445 9.73 -4.20 16.00
CA LYS A 445 9.68 -5.63 15.66
C LYS A 445 8.36 -6.00 14.97
N LYS A 446 7.22 -5.53 15.47
CA LYS A 446 5.90 -5.76 14.87
C LYS A 446 5.84 -5.25 13.42
N HIS A 447 6.43 -4.09 13.16
CA HIS A 447 6.36 -3.41 11.87
C HIS A 447 7.58 -3.66 10.96
N GLY A 448 8.49 -4.55 11.36
CA GLY A 448 9.67 -4.88 10.57
C GLY A 448 10.64 -3.71 10.36
N VAL A 449 10.61 -2.69 11.23
CA VAL A 449 11.51 -1.53 11.14
C VAL A 449 12.89 -1.97 11.61
N LYS A 450 13.89 -1.92 10.72
CA LYS A 450 15.25 -2.41 10.98
C LYS A 450 16.20 -1.25 11.33
N PRO A 451 17.12 -1.43 12.28
CA PRO A 451 18.26 -0.53 12.49
C PRO A 451 19.07 -0.32 11.20
N SER A 452 19.84 0.77 11.12
CA SER A 452 20.75 1.03 10.00
C SER A 452 21.94 0.07 9.96
#